data_AF-A0A914MJB1-F1
#
_entry.id   AF-A0A914MJB1-F1
#
_cell.length_a   1.000
_cell.length_b   1.000
_cell.length_c   1.000
_cell.angle_alpha   90.00
_cell.angle_beta   90.00
_cell.angle_gamma   90.00
#
_symmetry.space_group_name_H-M   'P 1'
#
loop_
_entity.id
_entity.type
_entity.pdbx_description
1 polymer ?
#
loop_
_entity_poly.entity_id
_entity_poly.type
_entity_poly.pdbx_seq_one_letter_code
_entity_poly.pdbx_strand_id
1 'polypeptide(L)'
;MEFELHKQTSRYFANPFIDDVLAGSKLVTNEWIISSIKSLVDQLVNVRIAEDEYRDDGPYVGPSGIAYALLHASKTNVGINVEKEALVILSKQQKLLHNMSAAHECRYLTGTLGFYTIQLLAGQIDSELFSSKVRRMLGLVLQNGYQKIGDDEILNGRAGFLASLLFIKLNFR
;
A
#
# COMPACT_ATOMS: atom_id res chain seq x y z
N MET A 1 -27.36 -27.13 11.67
CA MET A 1 -27.37 -26.62 10.29
C MET A 1 -25.95 -26.77 9.79
N GLU A 2 -25.65 -27.84 9.06
CA GLU A 2 -24.32 -28.07 8.48
C GLU A 2 -24.18 -27.23 7.21
N PHE A 3 -23.14 -26.41 7.15
CA PHE A 3 -22.78 -25.68 5.95
C PHE A 3 -21.79 -26.54 5.16
N GLU A 4 -22.24 -27.15 4.06
CA GLU A 4 -21.32 -27.73 3.07
C GLU A 4 -20.76 -26.60 2.19
N LEU A 5 -19.45 -26.36 2.32
CA LEU A 5 -18.71 -25.46 1.43
C LEU A 5 -18.36 -26.20 0.14
N HIS A 6 -19.12 -25.98 -0.93
CA HIS A 6 -18.76 -26.48 -2.24
C HIS A 6 -17.64 -25.61 -2.87
N LYS A 7 -16.55 -26.25 -3.30
CA LYS A 7 -15.45 -25.60 -4.04
C LYS A 7 -15.95 -25.28 -5.46
N GLN A 8 -16.45 -24.06 -5.65
CA GLN A 8 -17.14 -23.70 -6.89
C GLN A 8 -16.22 -23.56 -8.13
N THR A 9 -14.91 -23.37 -7.95
CA THR A 9 -13.87 -23.39 -9.01
C THR A 9 -12.47 -23.62 -8.41
N SER A 10 -11.49 -23.96 -9.25
CA SER A 10 -10.07 -23.87 -8.88
C SER A 10 -9.70 -22.42 -8.54
N ARG A 11 -9.01 -22.17 -7.42
CA ARG A 11 -8.61 -20.82 -6.97
C ARG A 11 -7.44 -20.21 -7.78
N TYR A 12 -7.03 -20.85 -8.86
CA TYR A 12 -5.84 -20.50 -9.63
C TYR A 12 -6.05 -20.80 -11.12
N PHE A 13 -5.36 -20.04 -11.97
CA PHE A 13 -5.17 -20.38 -13.38
C PHE A 13 -4.05 -21.41 -13.52
N ALA A 14 -4.19 -22.35 -14.46
CA ALA A 14 -3.10 -23.27 -14.76
C ALA A 14 -1.88 -22.49 -15.26
N ASN A 15 -0.71 -22.74 -14.67
CA ASN A 15 0.52 -22.09 -15.09
C ASN A 15 0.92 -22.61 -16.48
N PRO A 16 0.91 -21.77 -17.53
CA PRO A 16 1.23 -22.22 -18.88
C PRO A 16 2.71 -22.60 -19.07
N PHE A 17 3.56 -22.34 -18.08
CA PHE A 17 5.00 -22.58 -18.14
C PHE A 17 5.46 -23.80 -17.33
N ILE A 18 4.54 -24.62 -16.80
CA ILE A 18 4.90 -25.72 -15.89
C ILE A 18 5.69 -26.83 -16.57
N ASP A 19 5.44 -27.07 -17.86
CA ASP A 19 6.05 -28.16 -18.62
C ASP A 19 7.40 -27.77 -19.27
N ASP A 20 7.63 -26.47 -19.50
CA ASP A 20 8.91 -25.95 -20.03
C ASP A 20 9.24 -24.56 -19.44
N VAL A 21 9.70 -24.58 -18.19
CA VAL A 21 10.08 -23.39 -17.42
C VAL A 21 11.22 -22.63 -18.10
N LEU A 22 12.16 -23.34 -18.74
CA LEU A 22 13.33 -22.78 -19.40
C LEU A 22 12.98 -22.03 -20.68
N ALA A 23 12.05 -22.56 -21.49
CA ALA A 23 11.52 -21.83 -22.63
C ALA A 23 10.69 -20.62 -22.17
N GLY A 24 9.86 -20.79 -21.14
CA GLY A 24 9.06 -19.72 -20.55
C GLY A 24 9.92 -18.55 -20.04
N SER A 25 11.02 -18.83 -19.33
CA SER A 25 11.90 -17.78 -18.80
C SER A 25 12.61 -16.98 -19.90
N LYS A 26 12.86 -17.58 -21.08
CA LYS A 26 13.48 -16.88 -22.22
C LYS A 26 12.56 -15.84 -22.85
N LEU A 27 11.25 -15.90 -22.61
CA LEU A 27 10.28 -14.91 -23.10
C LEU A 27 10.33 -13.60 -22.30
N VAL A 28 10.88 -13.64 -21.09
CA VAL A 28 10.96 -12.49 -20.18
C VAL A 28 12.32 -11.81 -20.33
N THR A 29 12.44 -10.96 -21.36
CA THR A 29 13.65 -10.14 -21.57
C THR A 29 13.60 -8.84 -20.77
N ASN A 30 14.72 -8.13 -20.68
CA ASN A 30 14.76 -6.79 -20.05
C ASN A 30 13.82 -5.80 -20.75
N GLU A 31 13.78 -5.82 -22.08
CA GLU A 31 12.91 -4.97 -22.89
C GLU A 31 11.44 -5.27 -22.61
N TRP A 32 11.10 -6.57 -22.50
CA TRP A 32 9.76 -7.01 -22.14
C TRP A 32 9.36 -6.52 -20.74
N ILE A 33 10.25 -6.64 -19.75
CA ILE A 33 10.02 -6.15 -18.38
C ILE A 33 9.79 -4.64 -18.39
N ILE A 34 10.67 -3.87 -19.03
CA ILE A 34 10.56 -2.40 -19.11
C ILE A 34 9.25 -1.99 -19.80
N SER A 35 8.90 -2.64 -20.91
CA SER A 35 7.65 -2.39 -21.62
C SER A 35 6.43 -2.72 -20.76
N SER A 36 6.47 -3.83 -20.02
CA SER A 36 5.40 -4.25 -19.12
C SER A 36 5.22 -3.27 -17.95
N ILE A 37 6.32 -2.80 -17.34
CA ILE A 37 6.28 -1.79 -16.29
C ILE A 37 5.64 -0.50 -16.81
N LYS A 38 6.09 0.00 -17.98
CA LYS A 38 5.53 1.21 -18.59
C LYS A 38 4.02 1.06 -18.84
N SER A 39 3.60 -0.07 -19.39
CA SER A 39 2.18 -0.34 -19.64
C SER A 39 1.36 -0.38 -18.35
N LEU A 40 1.86 -1.01 -17.29
CA LEU A 40 1.20 -1.04 -15.98
C LEU A 40 1.11 0.35 -15.35
N VAL A 41 2.17 1.14 -15.44
CA VAL A 41 2.16 2.52 -14.93
C VAL A 41 1.15 3.38 -15.69
N ASP A 42 1.08 3.26 -17.02
CA ASP A 42 0.08 3.95 -17.82
C ASP A 42 -1.34 3.57 -17.39
N GLN A 43 -1.60 2.30 -17.09
CA GLN A 43 -2.89 1.85 -16.56
C GLN A 43 -3.20 2.47 -15.18
N LEU A 44 -2.21 2.50 -14.28
CA LEU A 44 -2.37 3.05 -12.93
C LEU A 44 -2.61 4.57 -12.94
N VAL A 45 -1.91 5.31 -13.81
CA VAL A 45 -2.10 6.76 -13.95
C VAL A 45 -3.49 7.10 -14.48
N ASN A 46 -4.03 6.25 -15.35
CA ASN A 46 -5.34 6.46 -15.97
C ASN A 46 -6.50 5.79 -15.19
N VAL A 47 -6.22 5.20 -14.02
CA VAL A 47 -7.27 4.57 -13.21
C VAL A 47 -8.26 5.63 -12.73
N ARG A 48 -9.55 5.37 -12.93
CA ARG A 48 -10.62 6.23 -12.43
C ARG A 48 -11.00 5.79 -11.03
N ILE A 49 -10.46 6.48 -10.03
CA ILE A 49 -10.78 6.26 -8.61
C ILE A 49 -12.10 6.96 -8.29
N ALA A 50 -13.08 6.20 -7.79
CA ALA A 50 -14.38 6.75 -7.37
C ALA A 50 -14.21 7.66 -6.14
N GLU A 51 -15.13 8.61 -5.92
CA GLU A 51 -14.97 9.59 -4.84
C GLU A 51 -15.05 8.97 -3.44
N ASP A 52 -15.88 7.93 -3.29
CA ASP A 52 -16.03 7.15 -2.07
C ASP A 52 -14.81 6.28 -1.77
N GLU A 53 -14.11 5.76 -2.77
CA GLU A 53 -12.83 5.03 -2.58
C GLU A 53 -11.74 5.91 -1.94
N TYR A 54 -11.78 7.24 -2.13
CA TYR A 54 -10.85 8.14 -1.43
C TYR A 54 -11.10 8.25 0.07
N ARG A 55 -12.18 7.66 0.57
CA ARG A 55 -12.46 7.56 2.01
C ARG A 55 -11.78 6.34 2.63
N ASP A 56 -11.35 5.37 1.83
CA ASP A 56 -10.58 4.23 2.29
C ASP A 56 -9.16 4.64 2.66
N ASP A 57 -8.65 4.05 3.75
CA ASP A 57 -7.41 4.47 4.38
C ASP A 57 -6.34 3.37 4.34
N GLY A 58 -5.09 3.80 4.37
CA GLY A 58 -3.92 2.93 4.25
C GLY A 58 -3.68 2.37 2.84
N PRO A 59 -2.45 1.87 2.57
CA PRO A 59 -2.02 1.45 1.24
C PRO A 59 -2.57 0.09 0.79
N TYR A 60 -3.23 -0.68 1.66
CA TYR A 60 -3.76 -2.00 1.32
C TYR A 60 -5.02 -1.94 0.46
N VAL A 61 -5.92 -0.99 0.74
CA VAL A 61 -7.20 -0.80 0.03
C VAL A 61 -7.39 0.63 -0.46
N GLY A 62 -6.75 1.62 0.17
CA GLY A 62 -6.94 3.02 -0.17
C GLY A 62 -6.07 3.49 -1.34
N PRO A 63 -6.42 4.65 -1.94
CA PRO A 63 -5.66 5.25 -3.04
C PRO A 63 -4.18 5.51 -2.75
N SER A 64 -3.78 5.63 -1.48
CA SER A 64 -2.36 5.74 -1.11
C SER A 64 -1.51 4.53 -1.51
N GLY A 65 -2.12 3.36 -1.69
CA GLY A 65 -1.43 2.19 -2.26
C GLY A 65 -1.06 2.39 -3.72
N ILE A 66 -1.98 2.98 -4.50
CA ILE A 66 -1.73 3.36 -5.89
C ILE A 66 -0.65 4.45 -5.96
N ALA A 67 -0.77 5.48 -5.12
CA ALA A 67 0.24 6.53 -5.04
C ALA A 67 1.62 5.96 -4.67
N TYR A 68 1.69 5.01 -3.74
CA TYR A 68 2.94 4.34 -3.39
C TYR A 68 3.55 3.57 -4.58
N ALA A 69 2.73 2.84 -5.35
CA ALA A 69 3.20 2.15 -6.54
C ALA A 69 3.76 3.11 -7.60
N LEU A 70 3.10 4.26 -7.82
CA LEU A 70 3.56 5.32 -8.74
C LEU A 70 4.86 5.98 -8.27
N LEU A 71 5.00 6.26 -6.98
CA LEU A 71 6.25 6.78 -6.39
C LEU A 71 7.38 5.77 -6.54
N HIS A 72 7.10 4.49 -6.31
CA HIS A 72 8.10 3.44 -6.46
C HIS A 72 8.53 3.31 -7.93
N ALA A 73 7.58 3.33 -8.88
CA ALA A 73 7.87 3.32 -10.30
C ALA A 73 8.73 4.51 -10.74
N SER A 74 8.46 5.72 -10.21
CA SER A 74 9.25 6.92 -10.52
C SER A 74 10.70 6.85 -10.02
N LYS A 75 10.97 6.07 -8.96
CA LYS A 75 12.32 5.83 -8.44
C LYS A 75 13.09 4.75 -9.22
N THR A 76 12.49 4.12 -10.22
CA THR A 76 13.17 3.12 -11.05
C THR A 76 13.98 3.79 -12.17
N ASN A 77 15.07 3.15 -12.61
CA ASN A 77 15.94 3.66 -13.68
C ASN A 77 15.37 3.42 -15.10
N VAL A 78 14.05 3.29 -15.25
CA VAL A 78 13.40 2.96 -16.55
C VAL A 78 12.77 4.15 -17.25
N GLY A 79 13.01 5.37 -16.74
CA GLY A 79 12.61 6.63 -17.35
C GLY A 79 11.13 6.98 -17.17
N ILE A 80 10.52 6.56 -16.07
CA ILE A 80 9.13 6.86 -15.71
C ILE A 80 9.13 8.03 -14.74
N ASN A 81 8.30 9.03 -14.98
CA ASN A 81 8.13 10.17 -14.08
C ASN A 81 6.64 10.42 -13.85
N VAL A 82 6.12 9.84 -12.76
CA VAL A 82 4.70 9.89 -12.38
C VAL A 82 4.50 10.33 -10.93
N GLU A 83 5.47 11.06 -10.38
CA GLU A 83 5.43 11.55 -9.00
C GLU A 83 4.28 12.53 -8.81
N LYS A 84 4.01 13.38 -9.82
CA LYS A 84 2.93 14.36 -9.77
C LYS A 84 1.56 13.70 -9.63
N GLU A 85 1.32 12.61 -10.36
CA GLU A 85 0.10 11.81 -10.34
C GLU A 85 -0.10 11.20 -8.95
N ALA A 86 0.97 10.65 -8.36
CA ALA A 86 0.95 10.16 -6.99
C ALA A 86 0.57 11.26 -5.98
N LEU A 87 1.16 12.45 -6.12
CA LEU A 87 0.86 13.59 -5.25
C LEU A 87 -0.60 14.04 -5.38
N VAL A 88 -1.16 14.06 -6.59
CA VAL A 88 -2.58 14.39 -6.83
C VAL A 88 -3.49 13.41 -6.10
N ILE A 89 -3.19 12.10 -6.17
CA ILE A 89 -3.96 11.06 -5.47
C ILE A 89 -3.92 11.31 -3.96
N LEU A 90 -2.73 11.50 -3.39
CA LEU A 90 -2.58 11.72 -1.95
C LEU A 90 -3.27 12.99 -1.48
N SER A 91 -3.17 14.10 -2.22
CA SER A 91 -3.84 15.35 -1.89
C SER A 91 -5.36 15.23 -1.95
N LYS A 92 -5.90 14.44 -2.87
CA LYS A 92 -7.35 14.19 -2.94
C LYS A 92 -7.81 13.28 -1.80
N GLN A 93 -7.06 12.21 -1.50
CA GLN A 93 -7.34 11.34 -0.36
C GLN A 93 -7.32 12.13 0.96
N GLN A 94 -6.33 13.01 1.17
CA GLN A 94 -6.25 13.85 2.37
C GLN A 94 -7.51 14.69 2.63
N LYS A 95 -8.16 15.18 1.56
CA LYS A 95 -9.37 16.02 1.66
C LYS A 95 -10.63 15.22 1.97
N LEU A 96 -10.65 13.95 1.60
CA LEU A 96 -11.83 13.08 1.68
C LEU A 96 -11.71 12.04 2.81
N LEU A 97 -10.52 11.91 3.39
CA LEU A 97 -10.28 11.06 4.55
C LEU A 97 -11.21 11.50 5.69
N HIS A 98 -11.89 10.52 6.27
CA HIS A 98 -12.79 10.77 7.38
C HIS A 98 -12.13 10.34 8.69
N ASN A 99 -12.61 10.91 9.80
CA ASN A 99 -12.10 10.56 11.12
C ASN A 99 -12.48 9.12 11.46
N MET A 100 -11.46 8.29 11.65
CA MET A 100 -11.59 6.90 12.06
C MET A 100 -11.35 6.74 13.57
N SER A 101 -11.62 5.54 14.10
CA SER A 101 -11.28 5.24 15.49
C SER A 101 -9.78 5.40 15.75
N ALA A 102 -9.39 5.77 16.96
CA ALA A 102 -7.98 5.94 17.32
C ALA A 102 -7.15 4.66 17.07
N ALA A 103 -7.75 3.48 17.25
CA ALA A 103 -7.12 2.20 16.95
C ALA A 103 -6.85 2.03 15.45
N HIS A 104 -7.79 2.46 14.60
CA HIS A 104 -7.65 2.46 13.15
C HIS A 104 -6.58 3.43 12.67
N GLU A 105 -6.45 4.61 13.30
CA GLU A 105 -5.39 5.56 12.97
C GLU A 105 -3.98 4.96 13.13
N CYS A 106 -3.81 3.99 14.02
CA CYS A 106 -2.53 3.32 14.27
C CYS A 106 -2.19 2.23 13.24
N ARG A 107 -3.07 1.89 12.29
CA ARG A 107 -2.84 0.78 11.37
C ARG A 107 -1.98 1.22 10.20
N TYR A 108 -0.95 0.42 9.87
CA TYR A 108 -0.14 0.68 8.70
C TYR A 108 -0.88 0.32 7.42
N LEU A 109 -1.09 -0.96 7.13
CA LEU A 109 -1.62 -1.40 5.84
C LEU A 109 -3.04 -0.92 5.58
N THR A 110 -3.89 -0.93 6.59
CA THR A 110 -5.33 -0.66 6.44
C THR A 110 -5.79 0.58 7.20
N GLY A 111 -4.91 1.57 7.44
CA GLY A 111 -5.31 2.78 8.15
C GLY A 111 -4.34 3.94 8.03
N THR A 112 -4.58 4.95 8.88
CA THR A 112 -4.05 6.31 8.69
C THR A 112 -2.53 6.41 8.81
N LEU A 113 -1.90 5.57 9.64
CA LEU A 113 -0.43 5.51 9.70
C LEU A 113 0.16 5.15 8.33
N GLY A 114 -0.48 4.24 7.58
CA GLY A 114 -0.10 3.94 6.20
C GLY A 114 -0.15 5.15 5.30
N PHE A 115 -1.27 5.88 5.33
CA PHE A 115 -1.41 7.12 4.56
C PHE A 115 -0.28 8.11 4.89
N TYR A 116 -0.02 8.41 6.16
CA TYR A 116 1.08 9.30 6.56
C TYR A 116 2.46 8.78 6.16
N THR A 117 2.66 7.45 6.20
CA THR A 117 3.90 6.83 5.72
C THR A 117 4.13 7.14 4.25
N ILE A 118 3.08 7.01 3.41
CA ILE A 118 3.20 7.30 1.98
C ILE A 118 3.36 8.81 1.72
N GLN A 119 2.67 9.67 2.49
CA GLN A 119 2.88 11.12 2.40
C GLN A 119 4.33 11.53 2.71
N LEU A 120 4.96 10.91 3.71
CA LEU A 120 6.36 11.16 4.04
C LEU A 120 7.28 10.73 2.90
N LEU A 121 7.06 9.54 2.32
CA LEU A 121 7.84 9.06 1.17
C LEU A 121 7.71 9.93 -0.08
N ALA A 122 6.54 10.58 -0.23
CA ALA A 122 6.24 11.52 -1.30
C ALA A 122 6.79 12.93 -1.03
N GLY A 123 7.36 13.19 0.15
CA GLY A 123 7.79 14.53 0.57
C GLY A 123 6.64 15.52 0.81
N GLN A 124 5.40 15.06 0.95
CA GLN A 124 4.25 15.92 1.27
C GLN A 124 4.21 16.36 2.73
N ILE A 125 4.80 15.56 3.61
CA ILE A 125 5.00 15.89 5.02
C ILE A 125 6.45 15.69 5.38
N ASP A 126 6.93 16.46 6.35
CA ASP A 126 8.28 16.30 6.89
C ASP A 126 8.33 15.24 8.00
N SER A 127 9.57 14.91 8.39
CA SER A 127 9.85 13.91 9.42
C SER A 127 9.39 14.35 10.82
N GLU A 128 9.30 15.66 11.09
CA GLU A 128 8.85 16.20 12.37
C GLU A 128 7.34 15.98 12.55
N LEU A 129 6.55 16.36 11.55
CA LEU A 129 5.12 16.13 11.50
C LEU A 129 4.81 14.62 11.58
N PHE A 130 5.48 13.79 10.77
CA PHE A 130 5.31 12.33 10.86
C PHE A 130 5.64 11.81 12.27
N SER A 131 6.77 12.23 12.85
CA SER A 131 7.17 11.82 14.21
C SER A 131 6.15 12.24 15.27
N SER A 132 5.57 13.44 15.15
CA SER A 132 4.52 13.91 16.06
C SER A 132 3.28 13.02 16.02
N LYS A 133 2.85 12.58 14.83
CA LYS A 133 1.72 11.67 14.63
C LYS A 133 1.99 10.30 15.25
N VAL A 134 3.18 9.74 14.99
CA VAL A 134 3.62 8.46 15.55
C VAL A 134 3.66 8.52 17.08
N ARG A 135 4.25 9.58 17.67
CA ARG A 135 4.31 9.73 19.13
C ARG A 135 2.93 9.74 19.79
N ARG A 136 1.95 10.40 19.16
CA ARG A 136 0.55 10.39 19.62
C ARG A 136 -0.03 8.96 19.59
N MET A 137 0.26 8.19 18.55
CA MET A 137 -0.25 6.82 18.39
C MET A 137 0.41 5.83 19.38
N LEU A 138 1.68 6.01 19.74
CA LEU A 138 2.41 5.11 20.65
C LEU A 138 1.69 4.89 21.97
N GLY A 139 1.10 5.95 22.54
CA GLY A 139 0.36 5.88 23.80
C GLY A 139 -0.83 4.92 23.75
N LEU A 140 -1.43 4.70 22.57
CA LEU A 140 -2.52 3.76 22.37
C LEU A 140 -1.99 2.36 22.01
N VAL A 141 -1.02 2.27 21.11
CA VAL A 141 -0.47 1.00 20.60
C VAL A 141 0.15 0.15 21.71
N LEU A 142 0.73 0.78 22.74
CA LEU A 142 1.33 0.09 23.89
C LEU A 142 0.30 -0.45 24.89
N GLN A 143 -0.99 -0.11 24.75
CA GLN A 143 -2.04 -0.60 25.64
C GLN A 143 -2.46 -2.01 25.26
N ASN A 144 -2.78 -2.84 26.26
CA ASN A 144 -3.35 -4.16 26.03
C ASN A 144 -4.78 -4.04 25.47
N GLY A 145 -5.08 -4.81 24.42
CA GLY A 145 -6.41 -4.85 23.80
C GLY A 145 -6.77 -3.62 22.98
N TYR A 146 -5.79 -2.88 22.45
CA TYR A 146 -6.06 -1.61 21.75
C TYR A 146 -6.91 -1.78 20.49
N GLN A 147 -6.91 -2.96 19.85
CA GLN A 147 -7.77 -3.32 18.71
C GLN A 147 -8.85 -4.35 19.07
N LYS A 148 -8.79 -4.94 20.27
CA LYS A 148 -9.59 -6.08 20.75
C LYS A 148 -9.30 -7.39 20.02
N ILE A 149 -9.11 -7.37 18.70
CA ILE A 149 -8.77 -8.52 17.86
C ILE A 149 -7.63 -8.12 16.93
N GLY A 150 -6.61 -8.98 16.80
CA GLY A 150 -5.48 -8.72 15.90
C GLY A 150 -4.52 -7.66 16.43
N ASP A 151 -4.44 -7.50 17.75
CA ASP A 151 -3.56 -6.54 18.44
C ASP A 151 -2.09 -6.62 17.97
N ASP A 152 -1.61 -7.80 17.56
CA ASP A 152 -0.20 -8.04 17.23
C ASP A 152 0.07 -8.45 15.78
N GLU A 153 -0.93 -8.48 14.91
CA GLU A 153 -0.76 -8.91 13.52
C GLU A 153 -0.40 -7.77 12.55
N ILE A 154 -0.20 -8.11 11.27
CA ILE A 154 0.43 -7.24 10.28
C ILE A 154 -0.53 -6.21 9.66
N LEU A 155 -1.80 -6.56 9.48
CA LEU A 155 -2.78 -5.72 8.78
C LEU A 155 -3.24 -4.56 9.65
N ASN A 156 -3.52 -4.84 10.92
CA ASN A 156 -4.14 -3.96 11.88
C ASN A 156 -3.28 -3.78 13.15
N GLY A 157 -2.48 -4.77 13.56
CA GLY A 157 -1.80 -4.79 14.85
C GLY A 157 -0.47 -4.04 14.97
N ARG A 158 0.21 -4.28 16.10
CA ARG A 158 1.54 -3.77 16.46
C ARG A 158 2.60 -4.14 15.44
N ALA A 159 2.52 -5.33 14.83
CA ALA A 159 3.46 -5.72 13.79
C ALA A 159 3.33 -4.82 12.55
N GLY A 160 2.10 -4.47 12.14
CA GLY A 160 1.85 -3.47 11.10
C GLY A 160 2.40 -2.10 11.46
N PHE A 161 2.11 -1.63 12.66
CA PHE A 161 2.62 -0.35 13.17
C PHE A 161 4.17 -0.30 13.12
N LEU A 162 4.85 -1.33 13.61
CA LEU A 162 6.31 -1.43 13.58
C LEU A 162 6.85 -1.55 12.16
N ALA A 163 6.15 -2.26 11.27
CA ALA A 163 6.54 -2.40 9.87
C ALA A 163 6.60 -1.03 9.16
N SER A 164 5.66 -0.13 9.40
CA SER A 164 5.72 1.26 8.91
C SER A 164 7.01 1.97 9.35
N LEU A 165 7.35 1.91 10.64
CA LEU A 165 8.52 2.60 11.17
C LEU A 165 9.83 2.02 10.64
N LEU A 166 9.91 0.69 10.53
CA LEU A 166 11.05 0.00 9.92
C LEU A 166 11.17 0.36 8.44
N PHE A 167 10.05 0.43 7.73
CA PHE A 167 10.01 0.81 6.33
C PHE A 167 10.57 2.22 6.11
N ILE A 168 10.14 3.20 6.91
CA ILE A 168 10.71 4.56 6.88
C ILE A 168 12.21 4.53 7.17
N LYS A 169 12.65 3.84 8.23
CA LYS A 169 14.08 3.74 8.57
C LYS A 169 14.93 3.19 7.42
N LEU A 170 14.39 2.30 6.60
CA LEU A 170 15.11 1.73 5.45
C LEU A 170 15.16 2.67 4.23
N ASN A 171 14.20 3.59 4.11
CA ASN A 171 14.11 4.51 2.97
C ASN A 171 14.77 5.89 3.20
N PHE A 172 15.09 6.24 4.45
CA PHE A 172 15.67 7.55 4.82
C PHE A 172 17.04 7.38 5.53
N ARG A 173 17.89 6.47 5.04
CA ARG A 173 19.27 6.30 5.55
C ARG A 173 20.19 7.43 5.15
#